data_AF-A0A2N0VHT7-F1
#
_entry.id   AF-A0A2N0VHT7-F1
#
_cell.length_a   1.000
_cell.length_b   1.000
_cell.length_c   1.000
_cell.angle_alpha   90.00
_cell.angle_beta   90.00
_cell.angle_gamma   90.00
#
_symmetry.space_group_name_H-M   'P 1'
#
loop_
_entity.id
_entity.type
_entity.pdbx_description
1 polymer ?
#
loop_
_entity_poly.entity_id
_entity_poly.type
_entity_poly.pdbx_seq_one_letter_code
_entity_poly.pdbx_strand_id
1 'polypeptide(L)'
;MGLSDHLKKVQNGLRQGSFTSEASVSQGILLPALNELGWPVFDTSIVVPEFSVENRRVDYALCHPKNKPAVFLEVKNVGLSDGADRQLFEYAFHLGVPMAILTDGQEWSFYLPGEQGRYDERRVYKIDLLERSLDEIEKRLVRYLKYQNVTSGEALKSARSDYQNVSKFRVIANNLPKAWESILQEQDSILLELLAEKVEDLCGYKPDLDVCSRFLDEQINSHGTPRVEKKTVRNISERSTKSSKPSSKKSRTRKVEDYSLTFKDQDFSAGSAREVMTTLFELLAKEDDTFLERFASRKHGRKRRYLAKDKYELYPGRPDLAEDNSVEVVSGWWLGTNYSRKNIQDIIDLALEVSEPQLRSRIKARVH
;
A
#
# COMPACT_ATOMS: atom_id res chain seq x y z
N MET A 1 37.76 13.29 23.11
CA MET A 1 37.36 14.13 21.96
C MET A 1 35.89 13.87 21.73
N GLY A 2 35.10 14.76 21.14
CA GLY A 2 33.72 14.40 20.82
C GLY A 2 33.66 13.50 19.59
N LEU A 3 32.55 12.78 19.39
CA LEU A 3 32.28 12.06 18.13
C LEU A 3 32.39 13.02 16.92
N SER A 4 31.88 14.24 17.05
CA SER A 4 32.00 15.30 16.03
C SER A 4 33.44 15.62 15.64
N ASP A 5 34.35 15.77 16.62
CA ASP A 5 35.77 16.05 16.38
C ASP A 5 36.45 14.88 15.66
N HIS A 6 36.13 13.66 16.08
CA HIS A 6 36.60 12.44 15.43
C HIS A 6 36.14 12.37 13.97
N LEU A 7 34.85 12.57 13.71
CA LEU A 7 34.29 12.57 12.35
C LEU A 7 34.93 13.65 11.47
N LYS A 8 35.20 14.84 12.01
CA LYS A 8 35.93 15.89 11.29
C LYS A 8 37.36 15.46 10.93
N LYS A 9 38.06 14.80 11.84
CA LYS A 9 39.39 14.24 11.57
C LYS A 9 39.33 13.15 10.49
N VAL A 10 38.34 12.27 10.55
CA VAL A 10 38.11 11.21 9.56
C VAL A 10 37.84 11.80 8.17
N GLN A 11 36.95 12.79 8.04
CA GLN A 11 36.68 13.46 6.76
C GLN A 11 37.96 14.03 6.13
N ASN A 12 38.80 14.68 6.93
CA ASN A 12 40.08 15.23 6.46
C ASN A 12 41.04 14.12 6.02
N GLY A 13 41.13 13.02 6.79
CA GLY A 13 41.95 11.87 6.43
C GLY A 13 41.48 11.15 5.16
N LEU A 14 40.16 11.02 4.96
CA LEU A 14 39.58 10.45 3.75
C LEU A 14 39.92 11.30 2.52
N ARG A 15 39.78 12.62 2.61
CA ARG A 15 40.17 13.55 1.52
C ARG A 15 41.65 13.50 1.18
N GLN A 16 42.49 13.12 2.14
CA GLN A 16 43.94 12.98 1.97
C GLN A 16 44.37 11.57 1.53
N GLY A 17 43.45 10.61 1.45
CA GLY A 17 43.77 9.22 1.11
C GLY A 17 44.55 8.49 2.21
N SER A 18 44.44 8.92 3.47
CA SER A 18 45.24 8.39 4.59
C SER A 18 44.86 6.98 5.04
N PHE A 19 43.74 6.45 4.56
CA PHE A 19 43.22 5.13 4.93
C PHE A 19 43.30 4.19 3.72
N THR A 20 44.37 3.40 3.64
CA THR A 20 44.72 2.58 2.47
C THR A 20 44.40 1.10 2.61
N SER A 21 43.93 0.66 3.79
CA SER A 21 43.62 -0.74 4.09
C SER A 21 42.42 -0.89 5.03
N GLU A 22 41.76 -2.04 5.01
CA GLU A 22 40.72 -2.44 5.98
C GLU A 22 41.20 -2.29 7.44
N ALA A 23 42.46 -2.60 7.71
CA ALA A 23 43.06 -2.39 9.03
C ALA A 23 43.12 -0.90 9.41
N SER A 24 43.50 -0.02 8.47
CA SER A 24 43.52 1.43 8.71
C SER A 24 42.12 2.02 8.87
N VAL A 25 41.11 1.50 8.16
CA VAL A 25 39.70 1.88 8.34
C VAL A 25 39.21 1.41 9.71
N SER A 26 39.49 0.18 10.08
CA SER A 26 39.12 -0.41 11.37
C SER A 26 39.70 0.38 12.54
N GLN A 27 41.02 0.57 12.55
CA GLN A 27 41.75 1.20 13.66
C GLN A 27 41.62 2.72 13.68
N GLY A 28 41.54 3.35 12.50
CA GLY A 28 41.55 4.79 12.35
C GLY A 28 40.17 5.44 12.31
N ILE A 29 39.12 4.68 11.97
CA ILE A 29 37.76 5.20 11.77
C ILE A 29 36.76 4.47 12.66
N LEU A 30 36.60 3.15 12.46
CA LEU A 30 35.53 2.35 13.08
C LEU A 30 35.69 2.27 14.60
N LEU A 31 36.82 1.76 15.10
CA LEU A 31 37.02 1.55 16.53
C LEU A 31 36.98 2.86 17.33
N PRO A 32 37.62 3.97 16.88
CA PRO A 32 37.48 5.23 17.58
C PRO A 32 36.03 5.76 17.55
N ALA A 33 35.30 5.59 16.44
CA ALA A 33 33.88 5.98 16.38
C ALA A 33 33.03 5.15 17.36
N LEU A 34 33.25 3.84 17.46
CA LEU A 34 32.58 2.97 18.42
C LEU A 34 32.88 3.39 19.87
N ASN A 35 34.15 3.72 20.16
CA ASN A 35 34.55 4.22 21.48
C ASN A 35 33.80 5.51 21.84
N GLU A 36 33.73 6.48 20.93
CA GLU A 36 32.98 7.74 21.15
C GLU A 36 31.47 7.52 21.23
N LEU A 37 30.95 6.45 20.61
CA LEU A 37 29.55 5.99 20.74
C LEU A 37 29.29 5.20 22.03
N GLY A 38 30.29 5.07 22.91
CA GLY A 38 30.19 4.47 24.23
C GLY A 38 30.38 2.96 24.27
N TRP A 39 30.88 2.33 23.20
CA TRP A 39 31.22 0.92 23.21
C TRP A 39 32.53 0.68 23.98
N PRO A 40 32.59 -0.35 24.84
CA PRO A 40 33.83 -0.75 25.49
C PRO A 40 34.71 -1.53 24.50
N VAL A 41 35.40 -0.82 23.61
CA VAL A 41 36.19 -1.40 22.50
C VAL A 41 37.36 -2.29 22.95
N PHE A 42 37.78 -2.19 24.20
CA PHE A 42 38.80 -3.05 24.81
C PHE A 42 38.23 -4.29 25.51
N ASP A 43 36.90 -4.39 25.66
CA ASP A 43 36.23 -5.58 26.16
C ASP A 43 35.87 -6.49 24.97
N THR A 44 36.72 -7.49 24.73
CA THR A 44 36.57 -8.46 23.64
C THR A 44 35.38 -9.41 23.79
N SER A 45 34.58 -9.28 24.86
CA SER A 45 33.28 -9.96 24.99
C SER A 45 32.09 -9.09 24.55
N ILE A 46 32.33 -7.79 24.33
CA ILE A 46 31.32 -6.80 23.91
C ILE A 46 31.64 -6.28 22.50
N VAL A 47 32.90 -5.97 22.19
CA VAL A 47 33.35 -5.67 20.83
C VAL A 47 34.30 -6.77 20.41
N VAL A 48 33.76 -7.78 19.73
CA VAL A 48 34.48 -9.01 19.40
C VAL A 48 35.07 -8.89 17.99
N PRO A 49 36.40 -8.76 17.82
CA PRO A 49 37.01 -8.81 16.50
C PRO A 49 37.00 -10.24 15.95
N GLU A 50 37.04 -10.40 14.63
CA GLU A 50 37.16 -11.70 13.93
C GLU A 50 36.11 -12.73 14.43
N PHE A 51 34.88 -12.28 14.63
CA PHE A 51 33.82 -13.09 15.21
C PHE A 51 33.52 -14.28 14.29
N SER A 52 33.82 -15.48 14.79
CA SER A 52 33.70 -16.70 14.01
C SER A 52 32.25 -17.17 13.98
N VAL A 53 31.72 -17.36 12.77
CA VAL A 53 30.40 -17.91 12.48
C VAL A 53 30.61 -19.18 11.66
N GLU A 54 30.50 -20.34 12.32
CA GLU A 54 30.78 -21.65 11.70
C GLU A 54 32.18 -21.68 11.05
N ASN A 55 32.23 -21.77 9.71
CA ASN A 55 33.47 -21.81 8.93
C ASN A 55 33.91 -20.45 8.36
N ARG A 56 33.21 -19.36 8.72
CA ARG A 56 33.53 -18.00 8.26
C ARG A 56 33.68 -17.04 9.43
N ARG A 57 34.07 -15.81 9.12
CA ARG A 57 34.36 -14.75 10.08
C ARG A 57 33.75 -13.44 9.62
N VAL A 58 33.30 -12.65 10.59
CA VAL A 58 32.88 -11.26 10.43
C VAL A 58 33.92 -10.40 11.16
N ASP A 59 34.28 -9.25 10.59
CA ASP A 59 35.36 -8.42 11.14
C ASP A 59 35.10 -7.99 12.59
N TYR A 60 33.86 -7.56 12.88
CA TYR A 60 33.45 -7.24 14.26
C TYR A 60 32.02 -7.69 14.55
N ALA A 61 31.83 -8.22 15.76
CA ALA A 61 30.51 -8.38 16.37
C ALA A 61 30.36 -7.48 17.59
N LEU A 62 29.34 -6.64 17.57
CA LEU A 62 28.92 -5.85 18.72
C LEU A 62 27.92 -6.67 19.53
N CYS A 63 28.33 -7.11 20.71
CA CYS A 63 27.60 -8.06 21.53
C CYS A 63 26.85 -7.39 22.68
N HIS A 64 25.57 -7.71 22.80
CA HIS A 64 24.79 -7.43 24.00
C HIS A 64 23.65 -8.44 24.17
N PRO A 65 23.62 -9.25 25.25
CA PRO A 65 24.62 -9.33 26.32
C PRO A 65 25.98 -9.90 25.82
N LYS A 66 26.99 -9.98 26.69
CA LYS A 66 28.35 -10.45 26.35
C LYS A 66 28.33 -11.73 25.50
N ASN A 67 29.15 -11.77 24.46
CA ASN A 67 29.26 -12.86 23.46
C ASN A 67 27.96 -13.19 22.69
N LYS A 68 26.91 -12.36 22.79
CA LYS A 68 25.69 -12.50 21.98
C LYS A 68 25.60 -11.35 20.97
N PRO A 69 25.81 -11.60 19.67
CA PRO A 69 25.85 -10.55 18.67
C PRO A 69 24.51 -9.83 18.53
N ALA A 70 24.55 -8.50 18.68
CA ALA A 70 23.43 -7.60 18.43
C ALA A 70 23.59 -6.87 17.09
N VAL A 71 24.84 -6.60 16.68
CA VAL A 71 25.16 -5.99 15.39
C VAL A 71 26.39 -6.67 14.81
N PHE A 72 26.33 -7.03 13.52
CA PHE A 72 27.51 -7.42 12.76
C PHE A 72 28.05 -6.26 11.95
N LEU A 73 29.38 -6.16 11.88
CA LEU A 73 30.12 -5.11 11.20
C LEU A 73 31.16 -5.74 10.28
N GLU A 74 31.09 -5.37 9.00
CA GLU A 74 32.06 -5.73 7.98
C GLU A 74 32.75 -4.46 7.48
N VAL A 75 34.07 -4.53 7.37
CA VAL A 75 34.95 -3.44 6.93
C VAL A 75 35.53 -3.79 5.57
N LYS A 76 35.49 -2.83 4.64
CA LYS A 76 36.13 -2.92 3.33
C LYS A 76 37.18 -1.84 3.15
N ASN A 77 37.99 -1.95 2.10
CA ASN A 77 38.88 -0.86 1.69
C ASN A 77 38.06 0.32 1.15
N VAL A 78 38.53 1.55 1.41
CA VAL A 78 37.88 2.80 0.96
C VAL A 78 37.55 2.73 -0.54
N GLY A 79 36.27 2.96 -0.90
CA GLY A 79 35.79 2.92 -2.28
C GLY A 79 35.33 1.54 -2.76
N LEU A 80 35.39 0.49 -1.91
CA LEU A 80 34.95 -0.87 -2.21
C LEU A 80 33.75 -1.33 -1.37
N SER A 81 32.95 -0.41 -0.83
CA SER A 81 31.71 -0.72 -0.10
C SER A 81 30.50 -0.96 -1.01
N ASP A 82 30.66 -0.82 -2.34
CA ASP A 82 29.54 -0.93 -3.28
C ASP A 82 29.24 -2.40 -3.62
N GLY A 83 28.18 -2.90 -2.98
CA GLY A 83 27.75 -4.29 -3.06
C GLY A 83 27.47 -4.82 -1.67
N ALA A 84 26.27 -5.37 -1.46
CA ALA A 84 26.00 -6.06 -0.20
C ALA A 84 26.97 -7.23 -0.08
N ASP A 85 27.73 -7.30 1.01
CA ASP A 85 28.39 -8.53 1.38
C ASP A 85 27.29 -9.54 1.71
N ARG A 86 26.87 -10.28 0.67
CA ARG A 86 25.80 -11.27 0.74
C ARG A 86 26.09 -12.26 1.86
N GLN A 87 27.37 -12.49 2.15
CA GLN A 87 27.81 -13.38 3.20
C GLN A 87 27.48 -12.79 4.58
N LEU A 88 27.88 -11.54 4.86
CA LEU A 88 27.53 -10.84 6.11
C LEU A 88 26.03 -10.93 6.41
N PHE A 89 25.22 -10.71 5.38
CA PHE A 89 23.76 -10.76 5.47
C PHE A 89 23.20 -12.15 5.74
N GLU A 90 23.66 -13.16 5.01
CA GLU A 90 23.23 -14.54 5.19
C GLU A 90 23.54 -15.00 6.62
N TYR A 91 24.73 -14.68 7.15
CA TYR A 91 25.08 -15.01 8.54
C TYR A 91 24.24 -14.28 9.56
N ALA A 92 24.07 -12.96 9.38
CA ALA A 92 23.24 -12.19 10.28
C ALA A 92 21.80 -12.72 10.30
N PHE A 93 21.27 -13.13 9.14
CA PHE A 93 19.96 -13.75 9.04
C PHE A 93 19.89 -15.12 9.74
N HIS A 94 20.85 -16.03 9.47
CA HIS A 94 20.88 -17.37 10.06
C HIS A 94 21.05 -17.37 11.58
N LEU A 95 21.88 -16.47 12.12
CA LEU A 95 22.09 -16.33 13.55
C LEU A 95 21.06 -15.43 14.25
N GLY A 96 20.12 -14.85 13.49
CA GLY A 96 19.11 -13.95 14.04
C GLY A 96 19.68 -12.63 14.57
N VAL A 97 20.83 -12.20 14.06
CA VAL A 97 21.41 -10.89 14.38
C VAL A 97 20.56 -9.81 13.71
N PRO A 98 19.98 -8.88 14.48
CA PRO A 98 18.92 -8.02 13.99
C PRO A 98 19.40 -6.90 13.06
N MET A 99 20.69 -6.56 13.09
CA MET A 99 21.28 -5.48 12.30
C MET A 99 22.65 -5.88 11.78
N ALA A 100 22.92 -5.55 10.51
CA ALA A 100 24.23 -5.69 9.89
C ALA A 100 24.66 -4.35 9.30
N ILE A 101 25.95 -4.04 9.39
CA ILE A 101 26.52 -2.79 8.93
C ILE A 101 27.75 -3.10 8.07
N LEU A 102 27.81 -2.49 6.89
CA LEU A 102 28.95 -2.54 5.99
C LEU A 102 29.54 -1.14 5.90
N THR A 103 30.86 -1.02 6.08
CA THR A 103 31.55 0.26 5.93
C THR A 103 32.91 0.10 5.26
N ASP A 104 33.30 1.09 4.47
CA ASP A 104 34.69 1.26 4.00
C ASP A 104 35.38 2.47 4.65
N GLY A 105 34.77 3.03 5.70
CA GLY A 105 35.20 4.25 6.34
C GLY A 105 34.47 5.49 5.80
N GLN A 106 34.34 5.65 4.49
CA GLN A 106 33.60 6.76 3.87
C GLN A 106 32.10 6.47 3.86
N GLU A 107 31.70 5.31 3.39
CA GLU A 107 30.31 4.91 3.31
C GLU A 107 29.94 3.97 4.46
N TRP A 108 28.74 4.13 4.99
CA TRP A 108 28.18 3.29 6.05
C TRP A 108 26.76 2.87 5.66
N SER A 109 26.59 1.59 5.34
CA SER A 109 25.30 1.01 4.97
C SER A 109 24.73 0.21 6.13
N PHE A 110 23.50 0.55 6.53
CA PHE A 110 22.76 -0.09 7.62
C PHE A 110 21.69 -0.99 7.06
N TYR A 111 21.67 -2.24 7.52
CA TYR A 111 20.80 -3.27 7.00
C TYR A 111 20.02 -3.98 8.09
N LEU A 112 18.82 -4.44 7.75
CA LEU A 112 17.98 -5.28 8.61
C LEU A 112 17.79 -6.66 7.97
N PRO A 113 18.66 -7.63 8.31
CA PRO A 113 18.65 -8.96 7.70
C PRO A 113 17.30 -9.67 7.82
N GLY A 114 16.59 -9.50 8.94
CA GLY A 114 15.32 -10.19 9.22
C GLY A 114 14.07 -9.59 8.56
N GLU A 115 14.17 -8.43 7.88
CA GLU A 115 13.01 -7.78 7.27
C GLU A 115 12.71 -8.31 5.85
N GLN A 116 11.50 -8.08 5.34
CA GLN A 116 11.10 -8.55 4.00
C GLN A 116 11.80 -7.80 2.86
N GLY A 117 11.84 -8.37 1.66
CA GLY A 117 12.43 -7.74 0.46
C GLY A 117 13.75 -8.37 0.01
N ARG A 118 14.30 -7.92 -1.11
CA ARG A 118 15.64 -8.28 -1.61
C ARG A 118 16.76 -7.64 -0.76
N TYR A 119 18.01 -8.02 -0.98
CA TYR A 119 19.13 -7.53 -0.16
C TYR A 119 19.32 -6.01 -0.26
N ASP A 120 19.29 -5.49 -1.48
CA ASP A 120 19.33 -4.06 -1.79
C ASP A 120 18.13 -3.32 -1.18
N GLU A 121 17.00 -4.01 -1.10
CA GLU A 121 15.76 -3.48 -0.56
C GLU A 121 15.76 -3.39 0.97
N ARG A 122 16.53 -4.23 1.68
CA ARG A 122 16.66 -4.28 3.16
C ARG A 122 17.67 -3.28 3.72
N ARG A 123 18.28 -2.44 2.87
CA ARG A 123 19.11 -1.31 3.30
C ARG A 123 18.21 -0.21 3.85
N VAL A 124 18.32 0.04 5.14
CA VAL A 124 17.56 1.11 5.83
C VAL A 124 18.12 2.47 5.47
N TYR A 125 19.45 2.58 5.48
CA TYR A 125 20.12 3.85 5.32
C TYR A 125 21.54 3.66 4.80
N LYS A 126 22.02 4.64 4.04
CA LYS A 126 23.40 4.76 3.57
C LYS A 126 23.88 6.17 3.94
N ILE A 127 24.98 6.25 4.67
CA ILE A 127 25.67 7.51 4.96
C ILE A 127 26.91 7.56 4.08
N ASP A 128 27.15 8.69 3.44
CA ASP A 128 28.46 9.02 2.88
C ASP A 128 29.05 10.17 3.73
N LEU A 129 30.21 9.93 4.34
CA LEU A 129 30.86 10.88 5.23
C LEU A 129 31.38 12.14 4.51
N LEU A 130 31.62 12.10 3.20
CA LEU A 130 32.08 13.25 2.42
C LEU A 130 30.94 14.08 1.84
N GLU A 131 29.78 13.48 1.60
CA GLU A 131 28.60 14.17 1.05
C GLU A 131 27.68 14.78 2.11
N ARG A 132 27.76 14.34 3.38
CA ARG A 132 26.84 14.75 4.45
C ARG A 132 27.48 15.72 5.46
N SER A 133 26.63 16.51 6.11
CA SER A 133 27.07 17.39 7.20
C SER A 133 27.45 16.58 8.45
N LEU A 134 28.41 17.08 9.25
CA LEU A 134 28.85 16.40 10.47
C LEU A 134 27.70 16.15 11.45
N ASP A 135 26.80 17.12 11.61
CA ASP A 135 25.62 17.00 12.47
C ASP A 135 24.67 15.86 12.03
N GLU A 136 24.44 15.72 10.71
CA GLU A 136 23.61 14.65 10.19
C GLU A 136 24.26 13.26 10.38
N ILE A 137 25.55 13.16 10.08
CA ILE A 137 26.35 11.94 10.27
C ILE A 137 26.29 11.53 11.75
N GLU A 138 26.61 12.45 12.65
CA GLU A 138 26.63 12.23 14.10
C GLU A 138 25.25 11.75 14.59
N LYS A 139 24.17 12.44 14.22
CA LYS A 139 22.80 12.05 14.58
C LYS A 139 22.47 10.63 14.12
N ARG A 140 22.87 10.25 12.91
CA ARG A 140 22.58 8.92 12.35
C ARG A 140 23.41 7.81 13.00
N LEU A 141 24.70 8.04 13.22
CA LEU A 141 25.56 7.10 13.96
C LEU A 141 25.08 6.94 15.40
N VAL A 142 24.71 8.02 16.09
CA VAL A 142 24.14 7.95 17.43
C VAL A 142 22.81 7.16 17.43
N ARG A 143 21.92 7.44 16.48
CA ARG A 143 20.61 6.76 16.38
C ARG A 143 20.75 5.25 16.23
N TYR A 144 21.69 4.77 15.42
CA TYR A 144 21.80 3.33 15.08
C TYR A 144 22.90 2.57 15.81
N LEU A 145 23.96 3.23 16.25
CA LEU A 145 25.15 2.57 16.80
C LEU A 145 25.52 2.99 18.22
N LYS A 146 24.89 4.00 18.83
CA LYS A 146 25.20 4.34 20.24
C LYS A 146 24.96 3.13 21.14
N TYR A 147 25.92 2.80 22.00
CA TYR A 147 25.87 1.62 22.85
C TYR A 147 24.55 1.52 23.63
N GLN A 148 24.13 2.61 24.27
CA GLN A 148 22.85 2.67 25.01
C GLN A 148 21.61 2.42 24.11
N ASN A 149 21.64 2.88 22.85
CA ASN A 149 20.53 2.71 21.93
C ASN A 149 20.46 1.27 21.40
N VAL A 150 21.60 0.63 21.16
CA VAL A 150 21.67 -0.77 20.74
C VAL A 150 21.24 -1.70 21.88
N THR A 151 21.78 -1.49 23.09
CA THR A 151 21.50 -2.33 24.26
C THR A 151 20.05 -2.23 24.75
N SER A 152 19.42 -1.05 24.65
CA SER A 152 18.00 -0.86 24.97
C SER A 152 17.04 -1.32 23.87
N GLY A 153 17.55 -1.65 22.68
CA GLY A 153 16.77 -1.98 21.48
C GLY A 153 16.17 -0.77 20.75
N GLU A 154 16.43 0.46 21.20
CA GLU A 154 15.97 1.69 20.55
C GLU A 154 16.54 1.87 19.15
N ALA A 155 17.80 1.49 18.93
CA ALA A 155 18.44 1.51 17.62
C ALA A 155 17.70 0.63 16.61
N LEU A 156 17.32 -0.58 17.02
CA LEU A 156 16.57 -1.52 16.18
C LEU A 156 15.15 -1.02 15.89
N LYS A 157 14.46 -0.47 16.90
CA LYS A 157 13.13 0.14 16.71
C LYS A 157 13.19 1.30 15.72
N SER A 158 14.18 2.19 15.89
CA SER A 158 14.43 3.32 15.00
C SER A 158 14.72 2.84 13.56
N ALA A 159 15.58 1.85 13.39
CA ALA A 159 15.90 1.29 12.08
C ALA A 159 14.67 0.65 11.40
N ARG A 160 13.85 -0.10 12.16
CA ARG A 160 12.61 -0.71 11.65
C ARG A 160 11.58 0.34 11.24
N SER A 161 11.42 1.41 12.03
CA SER A 161 10.53 2.51 11.68
C SER A 161 10.95 3.17 10.36
N ASP A 162 12.25 3.46 10.22
CA ASP A 162 12.79 4.09 9.02
C ASP A 162 12.66 3.13 7.81
N TYR A 163 12.88 1.82 8.00
CA TYR A 163 12.65 0.78 6.99
C TYR A 163 11.18 0.73 6.53
N GLN A 164 10.23 0.72 7.46
CA GLN A 164 8.80 0.66 7.13
C GLN A 164 8.34 1.86 6.30
N ASN A 165 8.92 3.04 6.50
CA ASN A 165 8.59 4.22 5.72
C ASN A 165 9.10 4.09 4.27
N VAL A 166 10.33 3.57 4.09
CA VAL A 166 10.89 3.30 2.76
C VAL A 166 10.14 2.18 2.04
N SER A 167 9.81 1.09 2.74
CA SER A 167 9.09 -0.05 2.16
C SER A 167 7.65 0.30 1.79
N LYS A 168 6.94 1.08 2.60
CA LYS A 168 5.61 1.62 2.25
C LYS A 168 5.65 2.38 0.94
N PHE A 169 6.60 3.30 0.76
CA PHE A 169 6.70 4.08 -0.47
C PHE A 169 6.95 3.18 -1.69
N ARG A 170 7.85 2.19 -1.58
CA ARG A 170 8.12 1.22 -2.65
C ARG A 170 6.88 0.38 -2.99
N VAL A 171 6.17 -0.11 -1.98
CA VAL A 171 4.94 -0.90 -2.17
C VAL A 171 3.87 -0.03 -2.84
N ILE A 172 3.69 1.22 -2.42
CA ILE A 172 2.76 2.16 -3.05
C ILE A 172 3.17 2.38 -4.52
N ALA A 173 4.43 2.72 -4.79
CA ALA A 173 4.93 2.96 -6.14
C ALA A 173 4.74 1.75 -7.08
N ASN A 174 4.94 0.53 -6.58
CA ASN A 174 4.74 -0.70 -7.37
C ASN A 174 3.27 -1.05 -7.62
N ASN A 175 2.35 -0.56 -6.77
CA ASN A 175 0.91 -0.85 -6.90
C ASN A 175 0.14 0.30 -7.53
N LEU A 176 0.67 1.53 -7.53
CA LEU A 176 0.00 2.70 -8.10
C LEU A 176 -0.34 2.53 -9.59
N PRO A 177 0.56 2.03 -10.46
CA PRO A 177 0.24 1.80 -11.87
C PRO A 177 -0.87 0.75 -12.05
N LYS A 178 -0.82 -0.32 -11.25
CA LYS A 178 -1.84 -1.38 -11.28
C LYS A 178 -3.20 -0.89 -10.82
N ALA A 179 -3.22 -0.08 -9.76
CA ALA A 179 -4.44 0.55 -9.27
C ALA A 179 -5.02 1.51 -10.33
N TRP A 180 -4.17 2.31 -10.98
CA TRP A 180 -4.58 3.19 -12.06
C TRP A 180 -5.19 2.42 -13.24
N GLU A 181 -4.55 1.33 -13.68
CA GLU A 181 -5.05 0.47 -14.74
C GLU A 181 -6.40 -0.18 -14.37
N SER A 182 -6.54 -0.67 -13.13
CA SER A 182 -7.80 -1.24 -12.61
C SER A 182 -8.93 -0.21 -12.66
N ILE A 183 -8.69 1.02 -12.17
CA ILE A 183 -9.69 2.10 -12.16
C ILE A 183 -10.13 2.45 -13.58
N LEU A 184 -9.19 2.51 -14.53
CA LEU A 184 -9.51 2.76 -15.93
C LEU A 184 -10.34 1.65 -16.57
N GLN A 185 -10.04 0.38 -16.28
CA GLN A 185 -10.77 -0.78 -16.81
C GLN A 185 -12.19 -0.91 -16.22
N GLU A 186 -12.30 -0.76 -14.89
CA GLU A 186 -13.57 -0.81 -14.16
C GLU A 186 -14.47 0.38 -14.50
N GLN A 187 -13.88 1.49 -14.98
CA GLN A 187 -14.56 2.75 -15.30
C GLN A 187 -15.44 3.19 -14.13
N ASP A 188 -14.80 3.33 -12.97
CA ASP A 188 -15.47 3.74 -11.75
C ASP A 188 -16.29 5.02 -11.97
N SER A 189 -17.54 5.01 -11.52
CA SER A 189 -18.48 6.13 -11.67
C SER A 189 -17.91 7.47 -11.18
N ILE A 190 -17.09 7.48 -10.13
CA ILE A 190 -16.45 8.69 -9.59
C ILE A 190 -15.42 9.24 -10.57
N LEU A 191 -14.66 8.38 -11.25
CA LEU A 191 -13.71 8.82 -12.28
C LEU A 191 -14.45 9.42 -13.48
N LEU A 192 -15.53 8.77 -13.93
CA LEU A 192 -16.34 9.27 -15.04
C LEU A 192 -16.98 10.62 -14.73
N GLU A 193 -17.43 10.83 -13.49
CA GLU A 193 -17.98 12.09 -13.02
C GLU A 193 -16.92 13.19 -12.91
N LEU A 194 -15.76 12.87 -12.33
CA LEU A 194 -14.64 13.81 -12.26
C LEU A 194 -14.23 14.27 -13.65
N LEU A 195 -14.19 13.35 -14.62
CA LEU A 195 -13.91 13.68 -16.02
C LEU A 195 -15.01 14.56 -16.61
N ALA A 196 -16.29 14.24 -16.39
CA ALA A 196 -17.40 15.03 -16.89
C ALA A 196 -17.42 16.46 -16.32
N GLU A 197 -17.15 16.62 -15.02
CA GLU A 197 -17.02 17.94 -14.37
C GLU A 197 -15.83 18.71 -14.92
N LYS A 198 -14.69 18.05 -15.16
CA LYS A 198 -13.54 18.73 -15.76
C LYS A 198 -13.80 19.17 -17.20
N VAL A 199 -14.60 18.43 -17.97
CA VAL A 199 -15.02 18.88 -19.31
C VAL A 199 -15.98 20.07 -19.20
N GLU A 200 -16.94 20.01 -18.26
CA GLU A 200 -17.85 21.12 -17.97
C GLU A 200 -17.09 22.41 -17.58
N ASP A 201 -16.08 22.31 -16.71
CA ASP A 201 -15.22 23.44 -16.33
C ASP A 201 -14.53 24.07 -17.55
N LEU A 202 -14.15 23.26 -18.54
CA LEU A 202 -13.38 23.71 -19.71
C LEU A 202 -14.24 24.30 -20.82
N CYS A 203 -15.47 23.81 -21.02
CA CYS A 203 -16.30 24.22 -22.16
C CYS A 203 -17.72 24.67 -21.82
N GLY A 204 -18.14 24.56 -20.55
CA GLY A 204 -19.49 24.90 -20.09
C GLY A 204 -20.56 23.85 -20.37
N TYR A 205 -20.18 22.69 -20.93
CA TYR A 205 -21.11 21.61 -21.24
C TYR A 205 -20.68 20.31 -20.55
N LYS A 206 -21.54 19.76 -19.69
CA LYS A 206 -21.29 18.49 -19.02
C LYS A 206 -21.60 17.31 -19.94
N PRO A 207 -20.61 16.48 -20.32
CA PRO A 207 -20.86 15.27 -21.09
C PRO A 207 -21.56 14.22 -20.22
N ASP A 208 -22.32 13.33 -20.86
CA ASP A 208 -22.88 12.17 -20.18
C ASP A 208 -21.77 11.13 -19.84
N LEU A 209 -22.02 10.28 -18.84
CA LEU A 209 -21.05 9.26 -18.42
C LEU A 209 -20.74 8.23 -19.51
N ASP A 210 -21.64 8.03 -20.47
CA ASP A 210 -21.44 7.12 -21.62
C ASP A 210 -20.46 7.70 -22.65
N VAL A 211 -20.38 9.03 -22.77
CA VAL A 211 -19.36 9.74 -23.56
C VAL A 211 -18.00 9.62 -22.87
N CYS A 212 -17.93 9.86 -21.56
CA CYS A 212 -16.70 9.68 -20.77
C CYS A 212 -16.19 8.23 -20.82
N SER A 213 -17.09 7.26 -20.66
CA SER A 213 -16.80 5.82 -20.70
C SER A 213 -16.19 5.41 -22.04
N ARG A 214 -16.82 5.82 -23.16
CA ARG A 214 -16.27 5.53 -24.49
C ARG A 214 -14.92 6.19 -24.74
N PHE A 215 -14.74 7.43 -24.29
CA PHE A 215 -13.45 8.09 -24.40
C PHE A 215 -12.35 7.32 -23.66
N LEU A 216 -12.61 6.85 -22.43
CA LEU A 216 -11.65 6.03 -21.69
C LEU A 216 -11.36 4.70 -22.40
N ASP A 217 -12.39 4.02 -22.94
CA ASP A 217 -12.20 2.79 -23.73
C ASP A 217 -11.32 3.05 -24.97
N GLU A 218 -11.55 4.16 -25.67
CA GLU A 218 -10.73 4.55 -26.81
C GLU A 218 -9.28 4.82 -26.39
N GLN A 219 -9.04 5.49 -25.26
CA GLN A 219 -7.68 5.74 -24.77
C GLN A 219 -6.95 4.45 -24.34
N ILE A 220 -7.65 3.52 -23.68
CA ILE A 220 -7.08 2.22 -23.27
C ILE A 220 -6.70 1.40 -24.51
N ASN A 221 -7.57 1.39 -25.53
CA ASN A 221 -7.33 0.63 -26.77
C ASN A 221 -6.30 1.30 -27.70
N SER A 222 -6.18 2.62 -27.67
CA SER A 222 -5.20 3.38 -28.47
C SER A 222 -3.77 3.24 -27.95
N HIS A 223 -3.60 3.00 -26.65
CA HIS A 223 -2.30 2.83 -25.98
C HIS A 223 -1.92 1.37 -25.72
N GLY A 224 -2.40 0.42 -26.55
CA GLY A 224 -2.18 -1.02 -26.37
C GLY A 224 -0.75 -1.41 -26.00
N THR A 225 -0.54 -1.70 -24.72
CA THR A 225 0.49 -2.64 -24.28
C THR A 225 0.08 -4.05 -24.75
N PRO A 226 1.03 -4.92 -25.12
CA PRO A 226 0.69 -6.21 -25.72
C PRO A 226 -0.10 -7.08 -24.73
N ARG A 227 -1.32 -7.48 -25.12
CA ARG A 227 -2.14 -8.46 -24.40
C ARG A 227 -1.36 -9.76 -24.23
N VAL A 228 -1.00 -10.10 -23.00
CA VAL A 228 -0.63 -11.47 -22.64
C VAL A 228 -1.92 -12.29 -22.63
N GLU A 229 -2.10 -13.10 -23.67
CA GLU A 229 -3.14 -14.13 -23.73
C GLU A 229 -2.95 -15.09 -22.55
N LYS A 230 -3.93 -15.14 -21.64
CA LYS A 230 -4.03 -16.20 -20.64
C LYS A 230 -4.38 -17.51 -21.35
N LYS A 231 -3.36 -18.31 -21.67
CA LYS A 231 -3.55 -19.73 -21.98
C LYS A 231 -4.13 -20.42 -20.75
N THR A 232 -5.33 -20.96 -20.95
CA THR A 232 -6.05 -21.81 -20.02
C THR A 232 -5.24 -23.08 -19.78
N VAL A 233 -4.67 -23.24 -18.59
CA VAL A 233 -4.19 -24.55 -18.12
C VAL A 233 -5.27 -25.13 -17.22
N ARG A 234 -6.01 -26.10 -17.76
CA ARG A 234 -6.77 -27.07 -16.97
C ARG A 234 -5.77 -27.93 -16.19
N ASN A 235 -5.96 -28.06 -14.89
CA ASN A 235 -5.61 -29.28 -14.15
C ASN A 235 -6.46 -29.42 -12.88
N ILE A 236 -7.47 -30.29 -13.03
CA ILE A 236 -7.92 -31.39 -12.16
C ILE A 236 -7.55 -31.29 -10.66
N SER A 237 -8.62 -31.11 -9.87
CA SER A 237 -8.96 -31.76 -8.59
C SER A 237 -7.83 -32.32 -7.72
N GLU A 238 -7.70 -31.78 -6.51
CA GLU A 238 -7.66 -32.62 -5.32
C GLU A 238 -8.45 -31.99 -4.16
N ARG A 239 -9.34 -32.81 -3.61
CA ARG A 239 -10.38 -32.46 -2.64
C ARG A 239 -9.84 -32.81 -1.25
N SER A 240 -9.65 -31.82 -0.40
CA SER A 240 -9.45 -32.05 1.04
C SER A 240 -10.33 -31.09 1.84
N THR A 241 -11.40 -31.67 2.39
CA THR A 241 -12.26 -31.11 3.41
C THR A 241 -11.50 -30.82 4.70
N LYS A 242 -11.64 -29.62 5.28
CA LYS A 242 -11.81 -29.44 6.73
C LYS A 242 -12.30 -28.02 7.10
N SER A 243 -13.27 -28.04 8.00
CA SER A 243 -14.07 -26.98 8.62
C SER A 243 -13.37 -25.66 8.96
N SER A 244 -14.04 -24.54 8.67
CA SER A 244 -13.85 -23.26 9.36
C SER A 244 -15.07 -22.94 10.22
N LYS A 245 -14.85 -22.89 11.54
CA LYS A 245 -15.73 -22.19 12.50
C LYS A 245 -15.45 -20.68 12.43
N PRO A 246 -16.42 -19.82 12.80
CA PRO A 246 -16.37 -18.39 12.53
C PRO A 246 -15.51 -17.67 13.57
N SER A 247 -14.44 -17.00 13.12
CA SER A 247 -13.68 -16.07 13.96
C SER A 247 -14.25 -14.67 13.84
N SER A 248 -14.83 -14.20 14.94
CA SER A 248 -15.30 -12.85 15.22
C SER A 248 -14.37 -11.75 14.70
N LYS A 249 -14.83 -10.94 13.73
CA LYS A 249 -14.23 -9.65 13.43
C LYS A 249 -14.93 -8.57 14.24
N LYS A 250 -14.18 -8.00 15.18
CA LYS A 250 -14.57 -6.87 16.02
C LYS A 250 -15.04 -5.70 15.14
N SER A 251 -16.24 -5.27 15.43
CA SER A 251 -16.89 -4.03 14.98
C SER A 251 -15.94 -2.84 15.10
N ARG A 252 -15.59 -2.24 13.95
CA ARG A 252 -15.18 -0.84 13.89
C ARG A 252 -16.46 -0.04 13.65
N THR A 253 -17.00 0.53 14.72
CA THR A 253 -18.09 1.50 14.71
C THR A 253 -17.67 2.71 13.86
N ARG A 254 -18.08 2.72 12.59
CA ARG A 254 -18.08 3.93 11.76
C ARG A 254 -19.34 4.71 12.10
N LYS A 255 -19.18 6.03 12.26
CA LYS A 255 -20.24 6.99 12.53
C LYS A 255 -21.41 6.77 11.56
N VAL A 256 -22.61 6.72 12.15
CA VAL A 256 -23.90 6.86 11.46
C VAL A 256 -23.94 8.25 10.88
N GLU A 257 -24.07 8.39 9.56
CA GLU A 257 -24.65 9.58 8.92
C GLU A 257 -24.88 9.27 7.42
N ASP A 258 -26.11 9.55 6.98
CA ASP A 258 -26.58 9.78 5.60
C ASP A 258 -27.21 8.69 4.70
N TYR A 259 -27.52 7.48 5.21
CA TYR A 259 -28.43 6.56 4.49
C TYR A 259 -29.74 6.41 5.26
N SER A 260 -30.84 6.91 4.67
CA SER A 260 -32.17 6.80 5.25
C SER A 260 -33.17 6.26 4.24
N LEU A 261 -33.98 5.29 4.68
CA LEU A 261 -35.11 4.76 3.94
C LEU A 261 -36.27 4.54 4.90
N THR A 262 -37.32 5.36 4.76
CA THR A 262 -38.61 5.15 5.41
C THR A 262 -39.64 4.84 4.33
N PHE A 263 -40.35 3.74 4.48
CA PHE A 263 -41.40 3.31 3.56
C PHE A 263 -42.67 2.99 4.34
N LYS A 264 -43.77 3.70 4.07
CA LYS A 264 -45.05 3.56 4.79
C LYS A 264 -44.90 3.64 6.31
N ASP A 265 -44.12 4.62 6.78
CA ASP A 265 -43.87 4.87 8.21
C ASP A 265 -43.05 3.77 8.92
N GLN A 266 -42.44 2.86 8.15
CA GLN A 266 -41.48 1.87 8.63
C GLN A 266 -40.06 2.23 8.16
N ASP A 267 -39.11 2.23 9.09
CA ASP A 267 -37.71 2.50 8.79
C ASP A 267 -36.96 1.22 8.40
N PHE A 268 -36.12 1.33 7.37
CA PHE A 268 -35.26 0.26 6.86
C PHE A 268 -33.80 0.65 7.07
N SER A 269 -33.00 -0.28 7.61
CA SER A 269 -31.57 -0.08 7.79
C SER A 269 -30.82 -0.51 6.53
N ALA A 270 -29.98 0.38 6.00
CA ALA A 270 -29.14 0.12 4.85
C ALA A 270 -27.70 0.54 5.16
N GLY A 271 -26.73 -0.31 4.81
CA GLY A 271 -25.30 -0.07 4.98
C GLY A 271 -24.64 0.68 3.81
N SER A 272 -25.39 0.93 2.73
CA SER A 272 -24.89 1.66 1.55
C SER A 272 -26.00 2.33 0.74
N ALA A 273 -25.66 3.34 -0.06
CA ALA A 273 -26.57 3.97 -1.02
C ALA A 273 -27.19 2.95 -2.00
N ARG A 274 -26.39 1.99 -2.46
CA ARG A 274 -26.83 0.88 -3.33
C ARG A 274 -27.90 0.02 -2.65
N GLU A 275 -27.75 -0.24 -1.36
CA GLU A 275 -28.71 -1.02 -0.57
C GLU A 275 -30.01 -0.26 -0.35
N VAL A 276 -29.96 1.06 -0.12
CA VAL A 276 -31.16 1.91 -0.07
C VAL A 276 -31.94 1.82 -1.40
N MET A 277 -31.25 1.99 -2.53
CA MET A 277 -31.89 1.97 -3.85
C MET A 277 -32.48 0.61 -4.18
N THR A 278 -31.72 -0.47 -4.02
CA THR A 278 -32.21 -1.84 -4.28
C THR A 278 -33.41 -2.19 -3.39
N THR A 279 -33.33 -1.91 -2.09
CA THR A 279 -34.44 -2.13 -1.15
C THR A 279 -35.67 -1.32 -1.52
N LEU A 280 -35.50 -0.04 -1.90
CA LEU A 280 -36.62 0.79 -2.34
C LEU A 280 -37.31 0.21 -3.58
N PHE A 281 -36.56 -0.25 -4.58
CA PHE A 281 -37.12 -0.86 -5.79
C PHE A 281 -37.86 -2.17 -5.50
N GLU A 282 -37.32 -3.00 -4.59
CA GLU A 282 -38.01 -4.22 -4.13
C GLU A 282 -39.34 -3.90 -3.43
N LEU A 283 -39.36 -2.87 -2.57
CA LEU A 283 -40.57 -2.46 -1.85
C LEU A 283 -41.62 -1.85 -2.78
N LEU A 284 -41.21 -1.00 -3.72
CA LEU A 284 -42.10 -0.42 -4.72
C LEU A 284 -42.72 -1.49 -5.63
N ALA A 285 -41.91 -2.45 -6.09
CA ALA A 285 -42.40 -3.53 -6.93
C ALA A 285 -43.32 -4.53 -6.20
N LYS A 286 -43.17 -4.69 -4.88
CA LYS A 286 -44.10 -5.49 -4.06
C LYS A 286 -45.46 -4.82 -3.86
N GLU A 287 -45.49 -3.49 -3.91
CA GLU A 287 -46.71 -2.72 -3.67
C GLU A 287 -47.49 -2.43 -4.95
N ASP A 288 -46.78 -2.24 -6.06
CA ASP A 288 -47.35 -1.96 -7.38
C ASP A 288 -46.66 -2.81 -8.45
N ASP A 289 -47.35 -3.85 -8.91
CA ASP A 289 -46.86 -4.78 -9.94
C ASP A 289 -46.56 -4.08 -11.29
N THR A 290 -47.13 -2.90 -11.53
CA THR A 290 -46.91 -2.12 -12.76
C THR A 290 -45.77 -1.11 -12.65
N PHE A 291 -45.23 -0.89 -11.43
CA PHE A 291 -44.20 0.12 -11.16
C PHE A 291 -42.96 -0.09 -12.03
N LEU A 292 -42.42 -1.31 -12.08
CA LEU A 292 -41.19 -1.62 -12.80
C LEU A 292 -41.34 -1.37 -14.31
N GLU A 293 -42.51 -1.67 -14.89
CA GLU A 293 -42.80 -1.40 -16.29
C GLU A 293 -42.89 0.10 -16.58
N ARG A 294 -43.59 0.85 -15.71
CA ARG A 294 -43.68 2.31 -15.82
C ARG A 294 -42.30 2.96 -15.67
N PHE A 295 -41.50 2.50 -14.72
CA PHE A 295 -40.15 3.00 -14.52
C PHE A 295 -39.25 2.69 -15.71
N ALA A 296 -39.27 1.44 -16.20
CA ALA A 296 -38.46 1.01 -17.34
C ALA A 296 -38.80 1.75 -18.65
N SER A 297 -40.03 2.27 -18.76
CA SER A 297 -40.51 3.08 -19.89
C SER A 297 -40.01 4.53 -19.88
N ARG A 298 -39.54 5.03 -18.73
CA ARG A 298 -38.98 6.39 -18.63
C ARG A 298 -37.66 6.46 -19.39
N LYS A 299 -37.29 7.68 -19.77
CA LYS A 299 -35.98 7.95 -20.36
C LYS A 299 -34.91 7.73 -19.31
N HIS A 300 -34.09 6.70 -19.50
CA HIS A 300 -32.87 6.47 -18.75
C HIS A 300 -31.69 7.27 -19.35
N GLY A 301 -30.47 6.96 -18.93
CA GLY A 301 -29.24 7.40 -19.61
C GLY A 301 -29.27 7.12 -21.12
N ARG A 302 -28.35 7.75 -21.85
CA ARG A 302 -28.37 7.76 -23.32
C ARG A 302 -28.18 6.38 -23.95
N LYS A 303 -27.38 5.51 -23.31
CA LYS A 303 -27.24 4.09 -23.68
C LYS A 303 -27.55 3.13 -22.54
N ARG A 304 -27.17 3.46 -21.30
CA ARG A 304 -27.41 2.59 -20.13
C ARG A 304 -28.84 2.71 -19.62
N ARG A 305 -29.48 1.56 -19.37
CA ARG A 305 -30.76 1.49 -18.64
C ARG A 305 -30.46 1.31 -17.15
N TYR A 306 -31.28 1.91 -16.30
CA TYR A 306 -31.17 1.68 -14.85
C TYR A 306 -31.83 0.35 -14.47
N LEU A 307 -32.93 0.02 -15.15
CA LEU A 307 -33.74 -1.18 -14.94
C LEU A 307 -34.04 -1.86 -16.30
N ALA A 308 -33.88 -3.19 -16.38
CA ALA A 308 -34.14 -3.98 -17.59
C ALA A 308 -34.54 -5.43 -17.28
N LYS A 309 -35.16 -6.12 -18.25
CA LYS A 309 -35.49 -7.55 -18.12
C LYS A 309 -34.29 -8.47 -18.36
N ASP A 310 -33.30 -7.97 -19.10
CA ASP A 310 -32.00 -8.62 -19.28
C ASP A 310 -30.91 -7.73 -18.68
N LYS A 311 -30.09 -8.29 -17.77
CA LYS A 311 -28.98 -7.58 -17.14
C LYS A 311 -27.95 -7.03 -18.13
N TYR A 312 -27.81 -7.64 -19.31
CA TYR A 312 -26.88 -7.16 -20.33
C TYR A 312 -27.34 -5.86 -21.02
N GLU A 313 -28.62 -5.51 -20.90
CA GLU A 313 -29.15 -4.22 -21.36
C GLU A 313 -28.82 -3.06 -20.41
N LEU A 314 -28.43 -3.34 -19.17
CA LEU A 314 -28.04 -2.32 -18.19
C LEU A 314 -26.71 -1.67 -18.56
N TYR A 315 -25.78 -2.48 -19.08
CA TYR A 315 -24.43 -2.07 -19.49
C TYR A 315 -24.13 -2.53 -20.93
N PRO A 316 -24.74 -1.93 -21.96
CA PRO A 316 -24.56 -2.38 -23.34
C PRO A 316 -23.09 -2.36 -23.78
N GLY A 317 -22.60 -3.50 -24.28
CA GLY A 317 -21.20 -3.67 -24.70
C GLY A 317 -20.21 -3.96 -23.57
N ARG A 318 -20.68 -4.08 -22.32
CA ARG A 318 -19.87 -4.37 -21.12
C ARG A 318 -20.47 -5.52 -20.30
N PRO A 319 -20.40 -6.77 -20.80
CA PRO A 319 -20.95 -7.93 -20.11
C PRO A 319 -20.30 -8.19 -18.74
N ASP A 320 -19.05 -7.77 -18.57
CA ASP A 320 -18.32 -7.77 -17.30
C ASP A 320 -19.03 -6.92 -16.23
N LEU A 321 -19.42 -5.68 -16.57
CA LEU A 321 -20.16 -4.83 -15.64
C LEU A 321 -21.57 -5.35 -15.39
N ALA A 322 -22.21 -5.96 -16.39
CA ALA A 322 -23.52 -6.59 -16.21
C ALA A 322 -23.48 -7.77 -15.23
N GLU A 323 -22.42 -8.56 -15.22
CA GLU A 323 -22.24 -9.65 -14.25
C GLU A 323 -21.97 -9.13 -12.82
N ASP A 324 -21.04 -8.20 -12.67
CA ASP A 324 -20.55 -7.80 -11.35
C ASP A 324 -21.39 -6.71 -10.67
N ASN A 325 -22.13 -5.92 -11.47
CA ASN A 325 -22.81 -4.72 -10.99
C ASN A 325 -24.32 -4.70 -11.29
N SER A 326 -24.95 -5.86 -11.49
CA SER A 326 -26.42 -5.95 -11.62
C SER A 326 -27.02 -6.76 -10.48
N VAL A 327 -28.14 -6.30 -9.95
CA VAL A 327 -28.89 -7.00 -8.89
C VAL A 327 -30.30 -7.30 -9.40
N GLU A 328 -30.73 -8.54 -9.25
CA GLU A 328 -32.13 -8.92 -9.50
C GLU A 328 -32.98 -8.47 -8.33
N VAL A 329 -33.88 -7.50 -8.56
CA VAL A 329 -34.75 -6.93 -7.52
C VAL A 329 -36.08 -7.69 -7.42
N VAL A 330 -36.59 -8.16 -8.56
CA VAL A 330 -37.76 -9.04 -8.69
C VAL A 330 -37.45 -10.04 -9.78
N SER A 331 -37.99 -11.25 -9.70
CA SER A 331 -37.79 -12.31 -10.71
C SER A 331 -37.96 -11.77 -12.13
N GLY A 332 -36.88 -11.77 -12.92
CA GLY A 332 -36.85 -11.28 -14.29
C GLY A 332 -36.67 -9.77 -14.47
N TRP A 333 -36.33 -9.04 -13.41
CA TRP A 333 -36.01 -7.60 -13.44
C TRP A 333 -34.68 -7.30 -12.74
N TRP A 334 -33.78 -6.70 -13.50
CA TRP A 334 -32.41 -6.38 -13.09
C TRP A 334 -32.23 -4.88 -12.96
N LEU A 335 -31.56 -4.47 -11.87
CA LEU A 335 -31.19 -3.09 -11.58
C LEU A 335 -29.66 -2.94 -11.63
N GLY A 336 -29.18 -1.93 -12.35
CA GLY A 336 -27.76 -1.59 -12.37
C GLY A 336 -27.32 -0.98 -11.04
N THR A 337 -26.06 -1.20 -10.63
CA THR A 337 -25.54 -0.73 -9.33
C THR A 337 -24.20 -0.01 -9.39
N ASN A 338 -23.53 0.02 -10.55
CA ASN A 338 -22.32 0.81 -10.77
C ASN A 338 -22.67 2.29 -11.05
N TYR A 339 -23.07 3.01 -10.00
CA TYR A 339 -23.42 4.42 -10.04
C TYR A 339 -22.85 5.15 -8.82
N SER A 340 -22.52 6.43 -8.99
CA SER A 340 -22.11 7.28 -7.88
C SER A 340 -23.27 7.49 -6.90
N ARG A 341 -22.98 7.98 -5.69
CA ARG A 341 -24.03 8.32 -4.72
C ARG A 341 -25.03 9.34 -5.25
N LYS A 342 -24.56 10.32 -6.03
CA LYS A 342 -25.41 11.35 -6.63
C LYS A 342 -26.36 10.75 -7.65
N ASN A 343 -25.86 9.91 -8.56
CA ASN A 343 -26.71 9.24 -9.54
C ASN A 343 -27.69 8.27 -8.88
N ILE A 344 -27.29 7.61 -7.78
CA ILE A 344 -28.21 6.77 -7.00
C ILE A 344 -29.35 7.63 -6.44
N GLN A 345 -29.09 8.84 -5.93
CA GLN A 345 -30.18 9.74 -5.54
C GLN A 345 -31.06 10.14 -6.73
N ASP A 346 -30.47 10.49 -7.88
CA ASP A 346 -31.25 10.85 -9.08
C ASP A 346 -32.15 9.69 -9.55
N ILE A 347 -31.68 8.44 -9.44
CA ILE A 347 -32.46 7.23 -9.73
C ILE A 347 -33.60 7.05 -8.70
N ILE A 348 -33.32 7.27 -7.42
CA ILE A 348 -34.33 7.23 -6.35
C ILE A 348 -35.40 8.29 -6.59
N ASP A 349 -35.01 9.52 -6.93
CA ASP A 349 -35.94 10.63 -7.16
C ASP A 349 -36.83 10.33 -8.38
N LEU A 350 -36.25 9.80 -9.47
CA LEU A 350 -37.01 9.32 -10.62
C LEU A 350 -37.98 8.19 -10.24
N ALA A 351 -37.58 7.27 -9.37
CA ALA A 351 -38.44 6.18 -8.91
C ALA A 351 -39.64 6.72 -8.11
N LEU A 352 -39.39 7.72 -7.25
CA LEU A 352 -40.44 8.40 -6.49
C LEU A 352 -41.39 9.20 -7.39
N GLU A 353 -40.91 9.77 -8.50
CA GLU A 353 -41.77 10.43 -9.49
C GLU A 353 -42.71 9.48 -10.21
N VAL A 354 -42.25 8.27 -10.53
CA VAL A 354 -43.03 7.23 -11.22
C VAL A 354 -44.03 6.55 -10.28
N SER A 355 -43.72 6.53 -8.98
CA SER A 355 -44.57 5.96 -7.94
C SER A 355 -45.91 6.69 -7.82
N GLU A 356 -46.96 5.99 -7.37
CA GLU A 356 -48.28 6.61 -7.18
C GLU A 356 -48.21 7.78 -6.18
N PRO A 357 -48.94 8.90 -6.40
CA PRO A 357 -48.84 10.09 -5.55
C PRO A 357 -49.12 9.82 -4.06
N GLN A 358 -50.06 8.91 -3.78
CA GLN A 358 -50.43 8.50 -2.42
C GLN A 358 -49.29 7.73 -1.75
N LEU A 359 -48.64 6.82 -2.48
CA LEU A 359 -47.51 6.04 -2.00
C LEU A 359 -46.26 6.92 -1.83
N ARG A 360 -45.96 7.78 -2.81
CA ARG A 360 -44.83 8.73 -2.79
C ARG A 360 -44.78 9.57 -1.53
N SER A 361 -45.93 10.08 -1.07
CA SER A 361 -46.01 10.93 0.13
C SER A 361 -45.60 10.23 1.44
N ARG A 362 -45.56 8.89 1.42
CA ARG A 362 -45.20 8.03 2.55
C ARG A 362 -43.82 7.38 2.41
N ILE A 363 -43.01 7.85 1.46
CA ILE A 363 -41.65 7.37 1.24
C ILE A 363 -40.66 8.52 1.45
N LYS A 364 -39.60 8.24 2.20
CA LYS A 364 -38.43 9.12 2.32
C LYS A 364 -37.18 8.28 2.09
N ALA A 365 -36.41 8.60 1.05
CA ALA A 365 -35.16 7.92 0.75
C ALA A 365 -34.08 8.96 0.44
N ARG A 366 -32.97 8.93 1.20
CA ARG A 366 -31.82 9.84 0.99
C ARG A 366 -30.50 9.09 1.14
N VAL A 367 -29.57 9.40 0.24
CA VAL A 367 -28.24 8.76 0.17
C VAL A 367 -27.06 9.74 0.05
N HIS A 368 -27.30 11.01 0.39
CA HIS A 368 -26.36 12.12 0.23
C HIS A 368 -25.55 12.42 1.47
#